data_AF-A0A7W1ZYQ2-F1
#
_entry.id   AF-A0A7W1ZYQ2-F1
#
_cell.length_a   1.000
_cell.length_b   1.000
_cell.length_c   1.000
_cell.angle_alpha   90.00
_cell.angle_beta   90.00
_cell.angle_gamma   90.00
#
_symmetry.space_group_name_H-M   'P 1'
#
loop_
_entity.id
_entity.type
_entity.pdbx_description
1 polymer ?
#
loop_
_entity_poly.entity_id
_entity_poly.type
_entity_poly.pdbx_seq_one_letter_code
_entity_poly.pdbx_strand_id
1 'polypeptide(L)' 'FWTPKSLQKRLEEFRAADFKDYILAAWAELRGSREEPLWESENVVFFKSKLEPRILEETADKLLVNQ' A
#
# COMPACT_ATOMS: atom_id res chain seq x y z
N PHE A 1 4.50 10.76 -5.59
CA PHE A 1 4.11 11.48 -4.36
C PHE A 1 2.77 10.93 -3.87
N TRP A 2 2.55 10.89 -2.56
CA TRP A 2 1.30 10.41 -1.96
C TRP A 2 1.00 11.17 -0.66
N THR A 3 -0.27 11.20 -0.25
CA THR A 3 -0.72 11.61 1.08
C THR A 3 -1.59 10.52 1.69
N PRO A 4 -1.77 10.47 3.02
CA PRO A 4 -2.71 9.52 3.63
C PRO A 4 -4.09 9.54 2.98
N LYS A 5 -4.61 10.73 2.66
CA LYS A 5 -5.90 10.91 1.99
C LYS A 5 -5.92 10.38 0.56
N SER A 6 -4.87 10.64 -0.25
CA SER A 6 -4.84 10.15 -1.64
C SER A 6 -4.72 8.63 -1.70
N LEU A 7 -3.96 8.06 -0.77
CA LEU A 7 -3.72 6.63 -0.70
C LEU A 7 -4.97 5.88 -0.18
N GLN A 8 -5.65 6.42 0.83
CA GLN A 8 -6.95 5.92 1.27
C GLN A 8 -7.98 5.91 0.13
N LYS A 9 -8.10 7.02 -0.61
CA LYS A 9 -9.00 7.09 -1.76
C LYS A 9 -8.70 5.98 -2.78
N ARG A 10 -7.41 5.71 -3.05
CA ARG A 10 -7.01 4.65 -3.97
C ARG A 10 -7.39 3.24 -3.46
N LEU A 11 -7.26 2.98 -2.17
CA LEU A 11 -7.70 1.73 -1.56
C LEU A 11 -9.22 1.56 -1.68
N GLU A 12 -9.98 2.63 -1.48
CA GLU A 12 -11.44 2.63 -1.64
C GLU A 12 -11.85 2.37 -3.10
N GLU A 13 -11.11 2.90 -4.08
CA GLU A 13 -11.31 2.61 -5.51
C GLU A 13 -11.12 1.12 -5.82
N PHE A 14 -10.05 0.48 -5.32
CA PHE A 14 -9.85 -0.96 -5.51
C PHE A 14 -10.90 -1.81 -4.81
N ARG A 15 -11.28 -1.45 -3.57
CA ARG A 15 -12.35 -2.11 -2.84
C ARG A 15 -13.69 -2.02 -3.59
N ALA A 16 -14.02 -0.86 -4.14
CA ALA A 16 -15.25 -0.66 -4.89
C ALA A 16 -15.27 -1.47 -6.21
N ALA A 17 -14.10 -1.77 -6.77
CA ALA A 17 -13.94 -2.61 -7.95
C ALA A 17 -13.84 -4.12 -7.65
N ASP A 18 -13.98 -4.53 -6.38
CA ASP A 18 -13.72 -5.91 -5.89
C ASP A 18 -12.34 -6.45 -6.30
N PHE A 19 -11.36 -5.57 -6.47
CA PHE A 19 -10.00 -5.93 -6.83
C PHE A 19 -9.20 -6.19 -5.55
N LYS A 20 -8.82 -7.46 -5.30
CA LYS A 20 -8.18 -7.90 -4.05
C LYS A 20 -6.69 -8.17 -4.19
N ASP A 21 -6.25 -8.52 -5.39
CA ASP A 21 -4.90 -9.03 -5.66
C ASP A 21 -3.97 -7.94 -6.16
N TYR A 22 -3.62 -7.03 -5.26
CA TYR A 22 -2.77 -5.89 -5.58
C TYR A 22 -1.87 -5.47 -4.42
N ILE A 23 -0.75 -4.85 -4.80
CA ILE A 23 0.18 -4.23 -3.86
C ILE A 23 0.42 -2.79 -4.30
N LEU A 24 0.22 -1.86 -3.38
CA LEU A 24 0.60 -0.45 -3.51
C LEU A 24 1.91 -0.22 -2.78
N ALA A 25 3.00 -0.05 -3.55
CA ALA A 25 4.29 0.33 -3.01
C ALA A 25 4.39 1.87 -2.92
N ALA A 26 4.45 2.42 -1.71
CA ALA A 26 4.52 3.85 -1.45
C ALA A 26 5.90 4.24 -0.89
N TRP A 27 6.59 5.14 -1.59
CA TRP A 27 7.88 5.66 -1.13
C TRP A 27 7.67 6.65 0.02
N ALA A 28 8.11 6.29 1.23
CA ALA A 28 7.94 7.08 2.45
C ALA A 28 8.50 8.51 2.34
N GLU A 29 9.66 8.70 1.71
CA GLU A 29 10.31 10.01 1.55
C GLU A 29 9.57 10.92 0.55
N LEU A 30 8.70 10.36 -0.30
CA LEU A 30 7.84 11.14 -1.21
C LEU A 30 6.43 11.36 -0.64
N ARG A 31 6.27 11.26 0.68
CA ARG A 31 5.02 11.63 1.37
C ARG A 31 4.87 13.15 1.35
N GLY A 32 3.83 13.62 0.66
CA GLY A 32 3.51 15.03 0.50
C GLY A 32 2.76 15.65 1.69
N SER A 33 2.65 14.95 2.82
CA SER A 33 1.97 15.41 4.03
C SER A 33 2.74 15.01 5.28
N ARG A 34 2.59 15.81 6.35
CA ARG A 34 3.08 15.47 7.70
C ARG A 34 2.08 14.63 8.49
N GLU A 35 0.86 14.50 8.00
CA GLU A 35 -0.15 13.64 8.59
C GLU A 35 0.27 12.18 8.49
N GLU A 36 0.10 11.45 9.58
CA GLU A 36 0.25 10.00 9.59
C GLU A 36 -1.04 9.33 9.09
N PRO A 37 -0.95 8.19 8.39
CA PRO A 37 -2.12 7.36 8.12
C PRO A 37 -2.78 6.91 9.43
N LEU A 38 -4.10 7.10 9.54
CA LEU A 38 -4.91 6.61 10.66
C LEU A 38 -5.53 5.24 10.38
N TRP A 39 -5.02 4.55 9.36
CA TRP A 39 -5.53 3.29 8.85
C TRP A 39 -4.37 2.36 8.54
N GLU A 40 -4.65 1.07 8.55
CA GLU A 40 -3.73 0.01 8.14
C GLU A 40 -4.32 -0.73 6.94
N SER A 41 -3.47 -1.22 6.06
CA SER A 41 -3.87 -2.01 4.90
C SER A 41 -2.78 -3.02 4.56
N GLU A 42 -3.17 -4.29 4.41
CA GLU A 42 -2.28 -5.37 3.99
C GLU A 42 -1.79 -5.19 2.54
N ASN A 43 -2.54 -4.44 1.73
CA ASN A 43 -2.20 -4.15 0.34
C ASN A 43 -1.21 -2.99 0.17
N VAL A 44 -0.73 -2.36 1.25
CA VAL A 44 0.19 -1.22 1.17
C VAL A 44 1.56 -1.56 1.77
N VAL A 45 2.60 -1.34 0.99
CA VAL A 45 3.99 -1.47 1.41
C VAL A 45 4.65 -0.10 1.39
N PHE A 46 5.14 0.37 2.54
CA PHE A 46 5.95 1.57 2.63
C PHE A 46 7.44 1.24 2.54
N PHE A 47 8.15 1.86 1.61
CA PHE A 47 9.60 1.68 1.46
C PHE A 47 10.34 3.02 1.54
N LYS A 48 11.60 3.02 2.00
CA LYS A 48 12.36 4.27 2.28
C LYS A 48 13.39 4.63 1.24
N SER A 49 14.21 3.68 0.77
CA SER A 49 15.32 3.97 -0.15
C SER A 49 15.20 3.17 -1.43
N LYS A 50 14.87 1.88 -1.31
CA LYS A 50 14.64 0.97 -2.41
C LYS A 50 13.44 0.09 -2.09
N LEU A 51 12.73 -0.29 -3.14
CA LEU A 51 11.68 -1.30 -3.04
C LEU A 51 12.35 -2.66 -3.16
N GLU A 52 12.48 -3.35 -2.03
CA GLU A 52 13.11 -4.68 -1.99
C GLU A 52 12.15 -5.72 -2.57
N PRO A 53 12.56 -6.53 -3.57
CA PRO A 53 11.70 -7.55 -4.18
C PRO A 53 11.12 -8.52 -3.15
N ARG A 54 11.92 -8.90 -2.16
CA ARG A 54 11.51 -9.82 -1.08
C ARG A 54 10.29 -9.33 -0.31
N ILE A 55 10.15 -8.03 -0.07
CA ILE A 55 8.99 -7.49 0.64
C ILE A 55 7.73 -7.63 -0.22
N LEU A 56 7.85 -7.47 -1.55
CA LEU A 56 6.73 -7.67 -2.47
C LEU A 56 6.31 -9.13 -2.50
N GLU A 57 7.27 -10.06 -2.56
CA GLU A 57 7.01 -11.51 -2.51
C GLU A 57 6.30 -11.90 -1.20
N GLU A 58 6.83 -11.47 -0.06
CA GLU A 58 6.23 -11.76 1.26
C GLU A 58 4.83 -11.15 1.41
N THR A 59 4.58 -9.96 0.85
CA THR A 59 3.24 -9.37 0.84
C THR A 59 2.30 -10.11 -0.10
N ALA A 60 2.78 -10.51 -1.29
CA ALA A 60 1.99 -11.28 -2.25
C ALA A 60 1.57 -12.62 -1.66
N ASP A 61 2.48 -13.34 -1.01
CA ASP A 61 2.19 -14.62 -0.35
C ASP A 61 1.10 -14.46 0.72
N LYS A 62 1.17 -13.41 1.55
CA LYS A 62 0.13 -13.14 2.56
C LYS A 62 -1.24 -12.89 1.92
N LEU A 63 -1.28 -12.08 0.86
CA LEU A 63 -2.53 -11.76 0.17
C LEU A 63 -3.16 -12.99 -0.48
N LEU A 64 -2.34 -13.90 -1.02
CA LEU A 64 -2.82 -15.14 -1.64
C LEU A 64 -3.29 -16.18 -0.60
N VAL A 65 -2.69 -16.20 0.60
CA VAL A 65 -3.07 -17.13 1.68
C VAL A 65 -4.31 -16.67 2.44
N ASN A 66 -4.53 -15.35 2.54
CA ASN A 66 -5.67 -14.75 3.26
C ASN A 66 -6.97 -14.66 2.43
N GLN A 67 -7.02 -15.29 1.24
CA GLN A 67 -8.23 -15.43 0.43
C GLN A 67 -9.13 -16.58 0.93
#